data_AF-A0A1Z1WET6-F1
#
_entry.id   AF-A0A1Z1WET6-F1
#
_cell.length_a   1.000
_cell.length_b   1.000
_cell.length_c   1.000
_cell.angle_alpha   90.00
_cell.angle_beta   90.00
_cell.angle_gamma   90.00
#
_symmetry.space_group_name_H-M   'P 1'
#
loop_
_entity.id
_entity.type
_entity.pdbx_description
1 polymer ?
#
loop_
_entity_poly.entity_id
_entity_poly.type
_entity_poly.pdbx_seq_one_letter_code
_entity_poly.pdbx_strand_id
1 'polypeptide(L)'
;MSQGLTVAFLGIDGIGKSTLCRAFEERVRDSGQEVVTVTWRSALEETAGPWPAVPLQQLWLESFRTLYGAGLRDGEPLDIPRGYDDWRDHDWERHLAAEPVMGNKASGALAAAFVEIAGNVLLASEVTRKALARGAIVVQESYPIKHVLKELAVAERLAAEGDAGDGGDPAAAAVGELTRTLRGLLDLVFGSSLLRPDVGILVDGPSSYAYRWRTAQNGAVGALEDYGPAGERSEESFSRMQDETAKLFREYADSWGWIVHQVDDGGVEANTARGLAALCAHPELARRLGAPERPGDVTA
;
A
#
# COMPACT_ATOMS: atom_id res chain seq x y z
N MET A 1 -17.65 -20.70 -16.78
CA MET A 1 -17.29 -19.95 -15.56
C MET A 1 -16.61 -18.67 -16.00
N SER A 2 -16.98 -17.51 -15.44
CA SER A 2 -16.27 -16.26 -15.75
C SER A 2 -14.85 -16.32 -15.17
N GLN A 3 -13.86 -15.85 -15.91
CA GLN A 3 -12.49 -15.68 -15.42
C GLN A 3 -12.51 -14.78 -14.17
N GLY A 4 -11.60 -14.91 -13.20
CA GLY A 4 -11.51 -13.94 -12.09
C GLY A 4 -11.17 -12.52 -12.58
N LEU A 5 -11.26 -11.53 -11.68
CA LEU A 5 -10.89 -10.13 -11.96
C LEU A 5 -10.12 -9.55 -10.76
N THR A 6 -9.11 -8.73 -11.01
CA THR A 6 -8.40 -7.96 -9.98
C THR A 6 -8.84 -6.50 -9.95
N VAL A 7 -9.13 -6.00 -8.76
CA VAL A 7 -9.51 -4.60 -8.50
C VAL A 7 -8.57 -4.01 -7.46
N ALA A 8 -7.86 -2.94 -7.81
CA ALA A 8 -6.85 -2.34 -6.96
C ALA A 8 -7.24 -0.93 -6.49
N PHE A 9 -6.98 -0.66 -5.22
CA PHE A 9 -7.21 0.65 -4.60
C PHE A 9 -5.86 1.31 -4.26
N LEU A 10 -5.61 2.50 -4.82
CA LEU A 10 -4.41 3.30 -4.56
C LEU A 10 -4.78 4.67 -3.99
N GLY A 11 -3.85 5.28 -3.26
CA GLY A 11 -4.02 6.58 -2.64
C GLY A 11 -3.32 6.69 -1.30
N ILE A 12 -3.15 7.92 -0.85
CA ILE A 12 -2.44 8.28 0.38
C ILE A 12 -3.09 7.68 1.63
N ASP A 13 -2.33 7.52 2.72
CA ASP A 13 -2.87 7.00 3.98
C ASP A 13 -3.89 7.96 4.58
N GLY A 14 -4.98 7.42 5.13
CA GLY A 14 -6.07 8.21 5.73
C GLY A 14 -7.12 8.76 4.76
N ILE A 15 -6.96 8.63 3.43
CA ILE A 15 -7.88 9.27 2.46
C ILE A 15 -9.24 8.56 2.26
N GLY A 16 -9.52 7.47 2.97
CA GLY A 16 -10.81 6.76 2.88
C GLY A 16 -10.84 5.54 1.95
N LYS A 17 -9.68 5.04 1.49
CA LYS A 17 -9.59 3.82 0.65
C LYS A 17 -10.28 2.60 1.27
N SER A 18 -10.00 2.30 2.53
CA SER A 18 -10.55 1.13 3.21
C SER A 18 -12.08 1.19 3.32
N THR A 19 -12.64 2.39 3.50
CA THR A 19 -14.10 2.60 3.49
C THR A 19 -14.69 2.31 2.11
N LEU A 20 -14.09 2.85 1.05
CA LEU A 20 -14.55 2.59 -0.31
C LEU A 20 -14.38 1.12 -0.71
N CYS A 21 -13.28 0.49 -0.31
CA CYS A 21 -13.00 -0.93 -0.52
C CYS A 21 -14.10 -1.81 0.11
N ARG A 22 -14.46 -1.56 1.37
CA ARG A 22 -15.53 -2.30 2.06
C ARG A 22 -16.88 -2.15 1.35
N ALA A 23 -17.25 -0.92 0.96
CA ALA A 23 -18.47 -0.67 0.22
C ALA A 23 -18.50 -1.38 -1.14
N PHE A 24 -17.34 -1.46 -1.82
CA PHE A 24 -17.19 -2.22 -3.05
C PHE A 24 -17.34 -3.73 -2.81
N GLU A 25 -16.68 -4.29 -1.80
CA GLU A 25 -16.81 -5.70 -1.45
C GLU A 25 -18.25 -6.09 -1.12
N GLU A 26 -18.97 -5.27 -0.34
CA GLU A 26 -20.39 -5.44 -0.05
C GLU A 26 -21.21 -5.48 -1.34
N ARG A 27 -21.01 -4.50 -2.23
CA ARG A 27 -21.69 -4.47 -3.53
C ARG A 27 -21.42 -5.72 -4.39
N VAL A 28 -20.20 -6.24 -4.34
CA VAL A 28 -19.84 -7.49 -5.04
C VAL A 28 -20.56 -8.69 -4.43
N ARG A 29 -20.58 -8.81 -3.10
CA ARG A 29 -21.31 -9.89 -2.40
C ARG A 29 -22.81 -9.83 -2.69
N ASP A 30 -23.41 -8.64 -2.69
CA ASP A 30 -24.82 -8.43 -3.00
C ASP A 30 -25.17 -8.81 -4.45
N SER A 31 -24.20 -8.78 -5.36
CA SER A 31 -24.37 -9.27 -6.73
C SER A 31 -24.22 -10.80 -6.88
N GLY A 32 -24.03 -11.52 -5.77
CA GLY A 32 -23.83 -12.97 -5.75
C GLY A 32 -22.46 -13.44 -6.24
N GLN A 33 -21.46 -12.53 -6.33
CA GLN A 33 -20.10 -12.85 -6.75
C GLN A 33 -19.21 -13.13 -5.53
N GLU A 34 -18.24 -14.04 -5.68
CA GLU A 34 -17.17 -14.23 -4.68
C GLU A 34 -16.22 -13.02 -4.74
N VAL A 35 -15.95 -12.43 -3.57
CA VAL A 35 -14.93 -11.39 -3.41
C VAL A 35 -13.90 -11.82 -2.37
N VAL A 36 -12.62 -11.64 -2.70
CA VAL A 36 -11.50 -11.99 -1.82
C VAL A 36 -10.58 -10.79 -1.72
N THR A 37 -10.40 -10.26 -0.52
CA THR A 37 -9.46 -9.16 -0.28
C THR A 37 -8.09 -9.74 0.04
N VAL A 38 -7.11 -9.45 -0.80
CA VAL A 38 -5.74 -9.94 -0.66
C VAL A 38 -4.86 -8.79 -0.21
N THR A 39 -4.43 -8.89 1.04
CA THR A 39 -3.39 -8.09 1.68
C THR A 39 -2.26 -9.02 2.13
N TRP A 40 -1.12 -8.44 2.50
CA TRP A 40 -0.11 -9.19 3.23
C TRP A 40 -0.73 -9.87 4.46
N ARG A 41 -1.36 -9.11 5.36
CA ARG A 41 -1.93 -9.62 6.63
C ARG A 41 -2.89 -10.79 6.43
N SER A 42 -3.85 -10.69 5.51
CA SER A 42 -4.79 -11.79 5.23
C SER A 42 -4.07 -13.06 4.79
N ALA A 43 -2.99 -12.93 4.00
CA ALA A 43 -2.22 -14.09 3.56
C ALA A 43 -1.32 -14.70 4.65
N LEU A 44 -1.04 -13.96 5.74
CA LEU A 44 -0.31 -14.48 6.90
C LEU A 44 -1.22 -15.32 7.82
N GLU A 45 -2.53 -15.09 7.77
CA GLU A 45 -3.54 -15.71 8.65
C GLU A 45 -4.30 -16.88 7.98
N GLU A 46 -4.48 -16.88 6.65
CA GLU A 46 -5.42 -17.78 5.95
C GLU A 46 -4.86 -19.09 5.37
N THR A 47 -3.60 -19.43 5.61
CA THR A 47 -2.96 -20.57 4.92
C THR A 47 -2.82 -21.81 5.81
N ALA A 48 -3.51 -22.89 5.43
CA ALA A 48 -3.50 -24.19 6.12
C ALA A 48 -2.16 -24.96 6.05
N GLY A 49 -1.12 -24.39 5.43
CA GLY A 49 0.18 -25.04 5.24
C GLY A 49 1.34 -24.05 5.14
N PRO A 50 2.59 -24.52 5.24
CA PRO A 50 3.77 -23.66 5.38
C PRO A 50 4.09 -22.82 4.13
N TRP A 51 3.66 -23.24 2.94
CA TRP A 51 3.81 -22.48 1.70
C TRP A 51 2.45 -21.94 1.21
N PRO A 52 2.32 -20.65 0.82
CA PRO A 52 3.33 -19.58 0.87
C PRO A 52 3.43 -18.86 2.23
N ALA A 53 2.69 -19.33 3.24
CA ALA A 53 2.51 -18.70 4.55
C ALA A 53 3.80 -18.21 5.22
N VAL A 54 4.71 -19.15 5.48
CA VAL A 54 5.93 -18.93 6.27
C VAL A 54 6.87 -17.99 5.51
N PRO A 55 7.15 -18.19 4.20
CA PRO A 55 7.91 -17.20 3.43
C PRO A 55 7.29 -15.81 3.44
N LEU A 56 5.96 -15.67 3.33
CA LEU A 56 5.31 -14.35 3.41
C LEU A 56 5.46 -13.72 4.80
N GLN A 57 5.33 -14.50 5.88
CA GLN A 57 5.58 -14.00 7.24
C GLN A 57 7.02 -13.52 7.41
N GLN A 58 7.99 -14.27 6.87
CA GLN A 58 9.40 -13.89 6.93
C GLN A 58 9.69 -12.64 6.09
N LEU A 59 9.17 -12.55 4.87
CA LEU A 59 9.35 -11.36 4.03
C LEU A 59 8.70 -10.11 4.65
N TRP A 60 7.51 -10.25 5.25
CA TRP A 60 6.87 -9.16 5.99
C TRP A 60 7.76 -8.68 7.13
N LEU A 61 8.28 -9.60 7.94
CA LEU A 61 9.17 -9.25 9.04
C LEU A 61 10.47 -8.60 8.54
N GLU A 62 11.04 -9.13 7.45
CA GLU A 62 12.30 -8.64 6.89
C GLU A 62 12.17 -7.27 6.23
N SER A 63 10.99 -6.86 5.72
CA SER A 63 10.81 -5.49 5.21
C SER A 63 11.04 -4.47 6.33
N PHE A 64 10.52 -4.72 7.53
CA PHE A 64 10.80 -3.87 8.70
C PHE A 64 12.20 -4.03 9.27
N ARG A 65 12.72 -5.27 9.39
CA ARG A 65 14.07 -5.51 9.94
C ARG A 65 15.15 -4.88 9.07
N THR A 66 14.98 -4.86 7.75
CA THR A 66 15.93 -4.21 6.84
C THR A 66 15.78 -2.69 6.89
N LEU A 67 14.55 -2.17 6.87
CA LEU A 67 14.27 -0.73 6.96
C LEU A 67 14.84 -0.10 8.24
N TYR A 68 14.62 -0.75 9.38
CA TYR A 68 14.99 -0.25 10.70
C TYR A 68 16.25 -0.91 11.29
N GLY A 69 16.99 -1.71 10.51
CA GLY A 69 18.04 -2.59 11.03
C GLY A 69 19.28 -1.89 11.60
N ALA A 70 19.49 -0.62 11.24
CA ALA A 70 20.52 0.24 11.82
C ALA A 70 19.91 1.30 12.78
N GLY A 71 18.61 1.17 13.07
CA GLY A 71 17.84 2.13 13.81
C GLY A 71 18.24 2.18 15.28
N LEU A 72 18.25 3.39 15.81
CA LEU A 72 18.50 3.71 17.20
C LEU A 72 17.27 4.37 17.81
N ARG A 73 16.95 3.99 19.04
CA ARG A 73 15.98 4.67 19.91
C ARG A 73 16.65 5.00 21.23
N ASP A 74 16.61 6.27 21.62
CA ASP A 74 17.33 6.78 22.79
C ASP A 74 18.84 6.44 22.79
N GLY A 75 19.44 6.35 21.60
CA GLY A 75 20.84 6.00 21.41
C GLY A 75 21.16 4.50 21.42
N GLU A 76 20.18 3.65 21.75
CA GLU A 76 20.34 2.20 21.78
C GLU A 76 19.84 1.54 20.48
N PRO A 77 20.50 0.49 19.99
CA PRO A 77 20.03 -0.28 18.84
C PRO A 77 18.63 -0.87 19.06
N LEU A 78 17.78 -0.79 18.03
CA LEU A 78 16.48 -1.46 18.04
C LEU A 78 16.66 -2.99 17.99
N ASP A 79 16.16 -3.70 19.00
CA ASP A 79 16.13 -5.16 19.03
C ASP A 79 14.84 -5.70 18.37
N ILE A 80 14.76 -5.57 17.05
CA ILE A 80 13.59 -6.03 16.28
C ILE A 80 13.55 -7.57 16.30
N PRO A 81 12.39 -8.19 16.59
CA PRO A 81 12.29 -9.63 16.76
C PRO A 81 12.58 -10.37 15.47
N ARG A 82 12.99 -11.63 15.61
CA ARG A 82 13.30 -12.54 14.49
C ARG A 82 12.12 -13.46 14.13
N GLY A 83 11.13 -13.56 15.00
CA GLY A 83 9.95 -14.42 14.82
C GLY A 83 8.71 -13.60 14.56
N TYR A 84 7.85 -14.06 13.64
CA TYR A 84 6.58 -13.40 13.34
C TYR A 84 5.60 -13.44 14.52
N ASP A 85 5.59 -14.51 15.32
CA ASP A 85 4.73 -14.59 16.51
C ASP A 85 5.10 -13.49 17.52
N ASP A 86 6.38 -13.31 17.80
CA ASP A 86 6.87 -12.27 18.71
C ASP A 86 6.59 -10.85 18.17
N TRP A 87 6.74 -10.67 16.85
CA TRP A 87 6.35 -9.45 16.15
C TRP A 87 4.87 -9.10 16.35
N ARG A 88 3.98 -10.08 16.13
CA ARG A 88 2.52 -9.93 16.25
C ARG A 88 2.12 -9.69 17.70
N ASP A 89 2.59 -10.53 18.62
CA ASP A 89 2.12 -10.57 20.01
C ASP A 89 2.50 -9.29 20.79
N HIS A 90 3.54 -8.57 20.34
CA HIS A 90 3.98 -7.30 20.93
C HIS A 90 3.65 -6.06 20.10
N ASP A 91 2.83 -6.18 19.03
CA ASP A 91 2.39 -5.05 18.20
C ASP A 91 3.56 -4.15 17.72
N TRP A 92 4.59 -4.80 17.17
CA TRP A 92 5.86 -4.13 16.83
C TRP A 92 5.70 -2.98 15.82
N GLU A 93 4.73 -3.05 14.93
CA GLU A 93 4.41 -1.95 14.00
C GLU A 93 4.02 -0.68 14.75
N ARG A 94 3.23 -0.80 15.82
CA ARG A 94 2.86 0.32 16.67
C ARG A 94 4.05 0.83 17.46
N HIS A 95 4.93 -0.06 17.94
CA HIS A 95 6.17 0.33 18.60
C HIS A 95 7.11 1.09 17.68
N LEU A 96 7.19 0.74 16.40
CA LEU A 96 7.96 1.49 15.40
C LEU A 96 7.30 2.82 15.05
N ALA A 97 5.95 2.87 15.04
CA ALA A 97 5.17 4.08 14.78
C ALA A 97 5.25 5.13 15.90
N ALA A 98 5.47 4.72 17.14
CA ALA A 98 5.33 5.58 18.31
C ALA A 98 6.29 6.78 18.34
N GLU A 99 7.53 6.60 17.89
CA GLU A 99 8.59 7.61 18.00
C GLU A 99 9.47 7.63 16.74
N PRO A 100 10.19 8.73 16.47
CA PRO A 100 11.21 8.77 15.44
C PRO A 100 12.28 7.70 15.68
N VAL A 101 12.79 7.12 14.61
CA VAL A 101 13.95 6.22 14.67
C VAL A 101 15.11 6.89 13.97
N MET A 102 16.24 7.01 14.67
CA MET A 102 17.45 7.65 14.16
C MET A 102 18.43 6.61 13.61
N GLY A 103 19.39 7.03 12.80
CA GLY A 103 20.53 6.16 12.43
C GLY A 103 20.26 5.09 11.36
N ASN A 104 19.02 4.95 10.91
CA ASN A 104 18.67 4.13 9.75
C ASN A 104 19.50 4.50 8.52
N LYS A 105 19.68 3.53 7.61
CA LYS A 105 20.54 3.67 6.43
C LYS A 105 19.72 3.59 5.16
N ALA A 106 20.09 4.40 4.16
CA ALA A 106 19.46 4.39 2.84
C ALA A 106 19.45 2.98 2.22
N SER A 107 20.53 2.20 2.43
CA SER A 107 20.63 0.81 1.96
C SER A 107 19.59 -0.11 2.59
N GLY A 108 19.23 0.12 3.86
CA GLY A 108 18.18 -0.63 4.56
C GLY A 108 16.81 -0.37 3.95
N ALA A 109 16.48 0.91 3.69
CA ALA A 109 15.24 1.29 3.02
C ALA A 109 15.16 0.78 1.57
N LEU A 110 16.26 0.81 0.82
CA LEU A 110 16.31 0.23 -0.53
C LEU A 110 16.16 -1.31 -0.49
N ALA A 111 16.76 -1.99 0.49
CA ALA A 111 16.59 -3.42 0.68
C ALA A 111 15.14 -3.79 1.03
N ALA A 112 14.47 -3.01 1.89
CA ALA A 112 13.06 -3.17 2.21
C ALA A 112 12.18 -3.08 0.95
N ALA A 113 12.46 -2.13 0.06
CA ALA A 113 11.79 -2.02 -1.24
C ALA A 113 11.89 -3.29 -2.11
N PHE A 114 13.06 -3.95 -2.12
CA PHE A 114 13.21 -5.24 -2.80
C PHE A 114 12.43 -6.36 -2.12
N VAL A 115 12.38 -6.37 -0.79
CA VAL A 115 11.61 -7.35 -0.01
C VAL A 115 10.11 -7.19 -0.28
N GLU A 116 9.60 -5.95 -0.31
CA GLU A 116 8.22 -5.66 -0.68
C GLU A 116 7.89 -6.14 -2.09
N ILE A 117 8.76 -5.89 -3.08
CA ILE A 117 8.57 -6.42 -4.44
C ILE A 117 8.50 -7.95 -4.44
N ALA A 118 9.45 -8.62 -3.76
CA ALA A 118 9.51 -10.08 -3.70
C ALA A 118 8.25 -10.68 -3.07
N GLY A 119 7.78 -10.10 -1.96
CA GLY A 119 6.57 -10.54 -1.29
C GLY A 119 5.32 -10.37 -2.14
N ASN A 120 5.21 -9.28 -2.88
CA ASN A 120 4.07 -9.06 -3.78
C ASN A 120 4.07 -9.99 -5.00
N VAL A 121 5.24 -10.36 -5.52
CA VAL A 121 5.35 -11.42 -6.55
C VAL A 121 4.85 -12.76 -5.99
N LEU A 122 5.24 -13.11 -4.76
CA LEU A 122 4.80 -14.34 -4.11
C LEU A 122 3.29 -14.33 -3.82
N LEU A 123 2.77 -13.22 -3.29
CA LEU A 123 1.35 -13.03 -3.00
C LEU A 123 0.50 -13.16 -4.28
N ALA A 124 0.94 -12.50 -5.36
CA ALA A 124 0.22 -12.55 -6.63
C ALA A 124 0.21 -13.96 -7.24
N SER A 125 1.35 -14.65 -7.23
CA SER A 125 1.49 -15.98 -7.82
C SER A 125 0.79 -17.08 -7.02
N GLU A 126 0.88 -17.03 -5.69
CA GLU A 126 0.45 -18.13 -4.83
C GLU A 126 -0.91 -17.92 -4.17
N VAL A 127 -1.38 -16.68 -4.06
CA VAL A 127 -2.65 -16.35 -3.39
C VAL A 127 -3.65 -15.77 -4.39
N THR A 128 -3.32 -14.63 -4.99
CA THR A 128 -4.21 -13.91 -5.92
C THR A 128 -4.64 -14.79 -7.09
N ARG A 129 -3.69 -15.44 -7.78
CA ARG A 129 -4.01 -16.31 -8.93
C ARG A 129 -4.90 -17.51 -8.57
N LYS A 130 -4.76 -18.07 -7.36
CA LYS A 130 -5.62 -19.17 -6.92
C LYS A 130 -7.06 -18.71 -6.74
N ALA A 131 -7.29 -17.51 -6.20
CA ALA A 131 -8.63 -16.92 -6.10
C ALA A 131 -9.19 -16.59 -7.50
N LEU A 132 -8.39 -15.99 -8.38
CA LEU A 132 -8.80 -15.68 -9.75
C LEU A 132 -9.19 -16.94 -10.55
N ALA A 133 -8.47 -18.05 -10.36
CA ALA A 133 -8.77 -19.32 -11.03
C ALA A 133 -10.14 -19.91 -10.65
N ARG A 134 -10.68 -19.55 -9.48
CA ARG A 134 -12.03 -19.92 -9.05
C ARG A 134 -13.11 -18.97 -9.56
N GLY A 135 -12.73 -17.89 -10.25
CA GLY A 135 -13.65 -16.89 -10.78
C GLY A 135 -13.93 -15.72 -9.84
N ALA A 136 -13.24 -15.63 -8.69
CA ALA A 136 -13.43 -14.55 -7.72
C ALA A 136 -13.01 -13.18 -8.24
N ILE A 137 -13.61 -12.13 -7.68
CA ILE A 137 -13.11 -10.76 -7.75
C ILE A 137 -12.10 -10.60 -6.60
N VAL A 138 -10.83 -10.39 -6.95
CA VAL A 138 -9.77 -10.16 -5.97
C VAL A 138 -9.57 -8.67 -5.78
N VAL A 139 -9.68 -8.21 -4.54
CA VAL A 139 -9.47 -6.81 -4.16
C VAL A 139 -8.10 -6.63 -3.52
N GLN A 140 -7.35 -5.61 -3.92
CA GLN A 140 -6.06 -5.24 -3.33
C GLN A 140 -6.16 -3.87 -2.64
N GLU A 141 -6.13 -3.87 -1.31
CA GLU A 141 -6.18 -2.67 -0.47
C GLU A 141 -4.99 -2.64 0.50
N SER A 142 -4.00 -1.76 0.35
CA SER A 142 -3.71 -0.88 -0.80
C SER A 142 -2.95 -1.60 -1.92
N TYR A 143 -3.02 -1.08 -3.15
CA TYR A 143 -2.23 -1.61 -4.26
C TYR A 143 -0.72 -1.56 -3.94
N PRO A 144 0.06 -2.64 -4.16
CA PRO A 144 1.32 -2.78 -3.43
C PRO A 144 2.45 -1.86 -3.85
N ILE A 145 2.41 -1.29 -5.06
CA ILE A 145 3.41 -0.32 -5.52
C ILE A 145 3.56 0.86 -4.54
N LYS A 146 2.49 1.18 -3.80
CA LYS A 146 2.47 2.21 -2.77
C LYS A 146 3.59 2.03 -1.74
N HIS A 147 3.77 0.81 -1.24
CA HIS A 147 4.71 0.54 -0.16
C HIS A 147 6.14 0.67 -0.66
N VAL A 148 6.41 0.10 -1.84
CA VAL A 148 7.69 0.24 -2.54
C VAL A 148 8.05 1.71 -2.76
N LEU A 149 7.11 2.52 -3.29
CA LEU A 149 7.37 3.94 -3.55
C LEU A 149 7.69 4.74 -2.28
N LYS A 150 7.10 4.37 -1.14
CA LYS A 150 7.38 4.98 0.16
C LYS A 150 8.76 4.61 0.68
N GLU A 151 9.15 3.35 0.57
CA GLU A 151 10.48 2.89 0.96
C GLU A 151 11.57 3.52 0.09
N LEU A 152 11.33 3.66 -1.22
CA LEU A 152 12.23 4.41 -2.10
C LEU A 152 12.32 5.89 -1.74
N ALA A 153 11.21 6.53 -1.34
CA ALA A 153 11.23 7.91 -0.88
C ALA A 153 12.06 8.08 0.41
N VAL A 154 11.93 7.14 1.36
CA VAL A 154 12.78 7.09 2.57
C VAL A 154 14.25 6.87 2.19
N ALA A 155 14.54 5.96 1.27
CA ALA A 155 15.91 5.69 0.80
C ALA A 155 16.55 6.92 0.16
N GLU A 156 15.81 7.64 -0.71
CA GLU A 156 16.25 8.90 -1.32
C GLU A 156 16.57 9.96 -0.27
N ARG A 157 15.72 10.11 0.75
CA ARG A 157 15.93 11.07 1.84
C ARG A 157 17.18 10.77 2.65
N LEU A 158 17.33 9.53 3.10
CA LEU A 158 18.51 9.08 3.85
C LEU A 158 19.80 9.16 3.02
N ALA A 159 19.72 8.91 1.71
CA ALA A 159 20.86 9.03 0.81
C ALA A 159 21.30 10.49 0.67
N ALA A 160 20.35 11.42 0.51
CA ALA A 160 20.66 12.85 0.42
C ALA A 160 21.29 13.40 1.71
N GLU A 161 20.83 12.94 2.88
CA GLU A 161 21.42 13.29 4.18
C GLU A 161 22.86 12.78 4.33
N GLY A 162 23.15 11.56 3.86
CA GLY A 162 24.49 10.98 3.90
C GLY A 162 25.48 11.61 2.92
N ASP A 163 24.99 12.22 1.84
CA ASP A 163 25.80 12.88 0.81
C ASP A 163 26.06 14.37 1.09
N ALA A 164 25.21 15.03 1.88
CA ALA A 164 25.27 16.48 2.13
C ALA A 164 26.44 16.97 3.03
N GLY A 165 27.32 16.08 3.50
CA GLY A 165 28.46 16.38 4.38
C GLY A 165 29.78 16.63 3.64
N ASP A 166 30.73 17.29 4.30
CA ASP A 166 32.10 17.46 3.78
C ASP A 166 32.80 16.08 3.78
N GLY A 167 32.97 15.50 2.58
CA GLY A 167 33.40 14.10 2.40
C GLY A 167 32.26 13.07 2.34
N GLY A 168 31.10 13.45 1.79
CA GLY A 168 29.88 12.63 1.65
C GLY A 168 30.10 11.14 1.38
N ASP A 169 29.24 10.31 1.97
CA ASP A 169 29.37 8.85 1.93
C ASP A 169 29.17 8.30 0.50
N PRO A 170 30.22 7.77 -0.16
CA PRO A 170 30.09 7.22 -1.52
C PRO A 170 29.06 6.09 -1.61
N ALA A 171 28.83 5.36 -0.51
CA ALA A 171 27.80 4.33 -0.47
C ALA A 171 26.39 4.94 -0.49
N ALA A 172 26.17 6.09 0.17
CA ALA A 172 24.90 6.80 0.13
C ALA A 172 24.58 7.31 -1.27
N ALA A 173 25.55 7.89 -1.97
CA ALA A 173 25.40 8.33 -3.36
C ALA A 173 25.04 7.16 -4.30
N ALA A 174 25.76 6.03 -4.19
CA ALA A 174 25.48 4.83 -4.98
C ALA A 174 24.08 4.25 -4.70
N VAL A 175 23.64 4.24 -3.44
CA VAL A 175 22.27 3.84 -3.08
C VAL A 175 21.25 4.79 -3.71
N GLY A 176 21.49 6.10 -3.67
CA GLY A 176 20.61 7.08 -4.33
C GLY A 176 20.46 6.86 -5.83
N GLU A 177 21.54 6.49 -6.53
CA GLU A 177 21.49 6.11 -7.95
C GLU A 177 20.69 4.83 -8.19
N LEU A 178 20.88 3.81 -7.35
CA LEU A 178 20.14 2.55 -7.43
C LEU A 178 18.65 2.76 -7.15
N THR A 179 18.29 3.61 -6.17
CA THR A 179 16.89 3.95 -5.87
C THR A 179 16.20 4.60 -7.06
N ARG A 180 16.84 5.56 -7.72
CA ARG A 180 16.33 6.17 -8.96
C ARG A 180 16.18 5.16 -10.09
N THR A 181 17.16 4.25 -10.22
CA THR A 181 17.12 3.17 -11.22
C THR A 181 15.94 2.23 -10.97
N LEU A 182 15.77 1.78 -9.73
CA LEU A 182 14.67 0.90 -9.35
C LEU A 182 13.31 1.58 -9.57
N ARG A 183 13.18 2.87 -9.25
CA ARG A 183 11.97 3.66 -9.53
C ARG A 183 11.57 3.58 -11.01
N GLY A 184 12.53 3.72 -11.93
CA GLY A 184 12.29 3.60 -13.37
C GLY A 184 11.97 2.17 -13.85
N LEU A 185 12.27 1.14 -13.05
CA LEU A 185 11.95 -0.26 -13.34
C LEU A 185 10.60 -0.70 -12.78
N LEU A 186 9.96 0.10 -11.90
CA LEU A 186 8.68 -0.27 -11.30
C LEU A 186 7.57 -0.42 -12.34
N ASP A 187 7.57 0.37 -13.41
CA ASP A 187 6.63 0.22 -14.53
C ASP A 187 6.73 -1.16 -15.18
N LEU A 188 7.94 -1.72 -15.32
CA LEU A 188 8.14 -3.06 -15.88
C LEU A 188 7.59 -4.14 -14.94
N VAL A 189 7.84 -3.99 -13.63
CA VAL A 189 7.45 -4.97 -12.62
C VAL A 189 5.94 -4.94 -12.40
N PHE A 190 5.39 -3.78 -12.05
CA PHE A 190 3.98 -3.60 -11.71
C PHE A 190 3.07 -3.48 -12.94
N GLY A 191 3.62 -3.15 -14.12
CA GLY A 191 2.90 -3.22 -15.40
C GLY A 191 2.84 -4.62 -16.00
N SER A 192 3.53 -5.61 -15.40
CA SER A 192 3.50 -6.99 -15.88
C SER A 192 2.12 -7.64 -15.73
N SER A 193 1.83 -8.67 -16.54
CA SER A 193 0.60 -9.46 -16.44
C SER A 193 0.45 -10.25 -15.13
N LEU A 194 1.46 -10.20 -14.24
CA LEU A 194 1.39 -10.82 -12.92
C LEU A 194 0.81 -9.85 -11.88
N LEU A 195 1.23 -8.57 -11.93
CA LEU A 195 0.95 -7.59 -10.87
C LEU A 195 0.00 -6.46 -11.29
N ARG A 196 -0.14 -6.20 -12.60
CA ARG A 196 -1.05 -5.16 -13.07
C ARG A 196 -2.50 -5.58 -12.82
N PRO A 197 -3.31 -4.74 -12.15
CA PRO A 197 -4.71 -5.06 -11.94
C PRO A 197 -5.53 -4.83 -13.21
N ASP A 198 -6.65 -5.54 -13.34
CA ASP A 198 -7.59 -5.39 -14.44
C ASP A 198 -8.38 -4.08 -14.33
N VAL A 199 -8.71 -3.68 -13.10
CA VAL A 199 -9.35 -2.40 -12.78
C VAL A 199 -8.60 -1.75 -11.63
N GLY A 200 -8.26 -0.47 -11.79
CA GLY A 200 -7.66 0.31 -10.73
C GLY A 200 -8.43 1.59 -10.45
N ILE A 201 -8.44 1.98 -9.18
CA ILE A 201 -8.95 3.27 -8.73
C ILE A 201 -7.92 3.96 -7.85
N LEU A 202 -7.63 5.22 -8.19
CA LEU A 202 -6.92 6.15 -7.35
C LEU A 202 -7.95 6.96 -6.54
N VAL A 203 -7.89 6.84 -5.23
CA VAL A 203 -8.59 7.72 -4.29
C VAL A 203 -7.67 8.88 -3.97
N ASP A 204 -8.00 10.04 -4.52
CA ASP A 204 -7.16 11.22 -4.53
C ASP A 204 -7.77 12.36 -3.70
N GLY A 205 -6.93 13.15 -3.05
CA GLY A 205 -7.37 14.29 -2.26
C GLY A 205 -6.26 14.89 -1.39
N PRO A 206 -6.57 15.95 -0.63
CA PRO A 206 -5.56 16.69 0.14
C PRO A 206 -5.03 15.88 1.35
N SER A 207 -3.71 15.86 1.54
CA SER A 207 -3.04 15.20 2.67
C SER A 207 -3.46 15.73 4.03
N SER A 208 -3.78 17.02 4.15
CA SER A 208 -4.29 17.64 5.38
C SER A 208 -5.60 17.02 5.86
N TYR A 209 -6.49 16.64 4.93
CA TYR A 209 -7.71 15.92 5.25
C TYR A 209 -7.39 14.52 5.78
N ALA A 210 -6.49 13.82 5.09
CA ALA A 210 -6.07 12.48 5.43
C ALA A 210 -5.40 12.40 6.81
N TYR A 211 -4.58 13.39 7.16
CA TYR A 211 -3.94 13.50 8.48
C TYR A 211 -4.96 13.65 9.61
N ARG A 212 -5.93 14.58 9.46
CA ARG A 212 -6.98 14.80 10.46
C ARG A 212 -7.79 13.55 10.71
N TRP A 213 -8.14 12.82 9.65
CA TRP A 213 -8.86 11.56 9.79
C TRP A 213 -8.03 10.46 10.43
N ARG A 214 -6.76 10.32 10.02
CA ARG A 214 -5.88 9.29 10.56
C ARG A 214 -5.64 9.47 12.06
N THR A 215 -5.37 10.71 12.47
CA THR A 215 -5.17 11.06 13.88
C THR A 215 -6.46 10.94 14.70
N ALA A 216 -7.62 11.30 14.14
CA ALA A 216 -8.91 11.10 14.81
C ALA A 216 -9.27 9.61 15.02
N GLN A 217 -8.88 8.74 14.08
CA GLN A 217 -9.17 7.29 14.16
C GLN A 217 -8.21 6.54 15.09
N ASN A 218 -6.90 6.82 14.98
CA ASN A 218 -5.87 5.98 15.59
C ASN A 218 -5.05 6.69 16.67
N GLY A 219 -5.27 8.00 16.88
CA GLY A 219 -4.46 8.83 17.77
C GLY A 219 -3.07 9.19 17.23
N ALA A 220 -2.55 8.45 16.24
CA ALA A 220 -1.25 8.66 15.61
C ALA A 220 -1.23 8.14 14.16
N VAL A 221 -0.16 8.47 13.43
CA VAL A 221 0.15 7.92 12.10
C VAL A 221 0.95 6.61 12.23
N GLY A 222 0.88 5.76 11.21
CA GLY A 222 1.57 4.47 11.15
C GLY A 222 3.08 4.57 10.89
N ALA A 223 3.78 3.44 11.04
CA ALA A 223 5.26 3.39 10.95
C ALA A 223 5.84 3.91 9.61
N LEU A 224 5.10 3.70 8.51
CA LEU A 224 5.47 4.06 7.13
C LEU A 224 4.53 5.13 6.51
N GLU A 225 3.88 5.92 7.35
CA GLU A 225 2.95 6.96 6.90
C GLU A 225 3.59 8.35 6.78
N ASP A 226 4.79 8.51 7.30
CA ASP A 226 5.61 9.71 7.25
C ASP A 226 7.11 9.33 7.13
N TYR A 227 8.00 10.32 7.16
CA TYR A 227 9.46 10.10 7.16
C TYR A 227 10.02 9.66 8.52
N GLY A 228 9.23 9.01 9.38
CA GLY A 228 9.66 8.49 10.67
C GLY A 228 10.90 7.56 10.64
N PRO A 229 11.04 6.67 9.63
CA PRO A 229 12.28 5.91 9.44
C PRO A 229 13.50 6.76 9.09
N ALA A 230 13.32 8.00 8.64
CA ALA A 230 14.38 8.99 8.44
C ALA A 230 14.48 10.00 9.59
N GLY A 231 13.94 9.67 10.77
CA GLY A 231 14.02 10.51 11.96
C GLY A 231 12.96 11.62 12.06
N GLU A 232 11.97 11.66 11.16
CA GLU A 232 11.00 12.75 11.10
C GLU A 232 9.56 12.29 11.35
N ARG A 233 9.02 12.64 12.53
CA ARG A 233 7.61 12.41 12.89
C ARG A 233 6.91 13.74 13.14
N SER A 234 6.05 14.16 12.22
CA SER A 234 5.23 15.37 12.36
C SER A 234 4.12 15.40 11.32
N GLU A 235 3.14 16.28 11.50
CA GLU A 235 2.12 16.57 10.48
C GLU A 235 2.75 17.03 9.15
N GLU A 236 3.83 17.81 9.22
CA GLU A 236 4.58 18.26 8.05
C GLU A 236 5.28 17.08 7.35
N SER A 237 5.93 16.20 8.11
CA SER A 237 6.58 14.98 7.61
C SER A 237 5.58 14.07 6.91
N PHE A 238 4.41 13.85 7.54
CA PHE A 238 3.30 13.11 6.96
C PHE A 238 2.85 13.77 5.65
N SER A 239 2.49 15.05 5.68
CA SER A 239 1.94 15.77 4.52
C SER A 239 2.91 15.74 3.35
N ARG A 240 4.20 15.96 3.60
CA ARG A 240 5.24 15.91 2.57
C ARG A 240 5.34 14.53 1.91
N MET A 241 5.44 13.45 2.69
CA MET A 241 5.50 12.09 2.14
C MET A 241 4.23 11.76 1.34
N GLN A 242 3.05 12.08 1.90
CA GLN A 242 1.79 11.79 1.22
C GLN A 242 1.65 12.60 -0.08
N ASP A 243 2.03 13.88 -0.10
CA ASP A 243 1.94 14.72 -1.31
C ASP A 243 2.94 14.28 -2.40
N GLU A 244 4.16 13.91 -2.02
CA GLU A 244 5.18 13.39 -2.95
C GLU A 244 4.74 12.06 -3.56
N THR A 245 4.22 11.14 -2.74
CA THR A 245 3.74 9.85 -3.21
C THR A 245 2.42 9.98 -3.99
N ALA A 246 1.53 10.92 -3.65
CA ALA A 246 0.31 11.18 -4.41
C ALA A 246 0.59 11.57 -5.86
N LYS A 247 1.64 12.36 -6.13
CA LYS A 247 2.03 12.72 -7.51
C LYS A 247 2.37 11.47 -8.31
N LEU A 248 3.19 10.58 -7.74
CA LEU A 248 3.56 9.32 -8.37
C LEU A 248 2.33 8.42 -8.57
N PHE A 249 1.43 8.34 -7.60
CA PHE A 249 0.20 7.56 -7.74
C PHE A 249 -0.69 8.06 -8.89
N ARG A 250 -0.76 9.38 -9.11
CA ARG A 250 -1.45 9.98 -10.26
C ARG A 250 -0.78 9.59 -11.57
N GLU A 251 0.55 9.66 -11.66
CA GLU A 251 1.30 9.23 -12.85
C GLU A 251 1.01 7.77 -13.23
N TYR A 252 1.00 6.86 -12.24
CA TYR A 252 0.62 5.46 -12.46
C TYR A 252 -0.83 5.32 -12.88
N ALA A 253 -1.76 5.99 -12.19
CA ALA A 253 -3.18 5.96 -12.53
C ALA A 253 -3.43 6.44 -13.98
N ASP A 254 -2.80 7.55 -14.38
CA ASP A 254 -2.91 8.08 -15.74
C ASP A 254 -2.32 7.13 -16.78
N SER A 255 -1.11 6.60 -16.52
CA SER A 255 -0.41 5.69 -17.45
C SER A 255 -1.18 4.39 -17.70
N TRP A 256 -1.92 3.91 -16.70
CA TRP A 256 -2.67 2.66 -16.75
C TRP A 256 -4.16 2.83 -17.04
N GLY A 257 -4.64 4.07 -17.17
CA GLY A 257 -6.04 4.39 -17.44
C GLY A 257 -6.97 4.07 -16.28
N TRP A 258 -6.50 4.28 -15.05
CA TRP A 258 -7.28 4.03 -13.84
C TRP A 258 -8.35 5.09 -13.62
N ILE A 259 -9.35 4.74 -12.83
CA ILE A 259 -10.36 5.67 -12.35
C ILE A 259 -9.70 6.60 -11.34
N VAL A 260 -9.88 7.91 -11.50
CA VAL A 260 -9.45 8.90 -10.49
C VAL A 260 -10.68 9.42 -9.76
N HIS A 261 -10.82 9.03 -8.50
CA HIS A 261 -11.88 9.49 -7.60
C HIS A 261 -11.35 10.60 -6.69
N GLN A 262 -11.82 11.83 -6.92
CA GLN A 262 -11.49 12.99 -6.10
C GLN A 262 -12.36 13.02 -4.84
N VAL A 263 -11.69 13.03 -3.69
CA VAL A 263 -12.27 13.20 -2.36
C VAL A 263 -12.43 14.69 -2.08
N ASP A 264 -13.63 15.08 -1.66
CA ASP A 264 -13.99 16.46 -1.31
C ASP A 264 -14.57 16.58 0.11
N ASP A 265 -14.95 17.80 0.49
CA ASP A 265 -15.53 18.11 1.80
C ASP A 265 -16.98 17.61 1.96
N GLY A 266 -17.52 16.83 1.02
CA GLY A 266 -18.87 16.26 1.08
C GLY A 266 -19.07 15.17 2.15
N GLY A 267 -18.01 14.80 2.87
CA GLY A 267 -18.04 13.80 3.94
C GLY A 267 -17.86 12.35 3.47
N VAL A 268 -17.64 11.43 4.42
CA VAL A 268 -17.29 10.01 4.15
C VAL A 268 -18.33 9.34 3.27
N GLU A 269 -19.62 9.47 3.61
CA GLU A 269 -20.72 8.79 2.92
C GLU A 269 -20.86 9.23 1.47
N ALA A 270 -20.85 10.54 1.21
CA ALA A 270 -20.96 11.09 -0.14
C ALA A 270 -19.74 10.72 -1.01
N ASN A 271 -18.53 10.82 -0.46
CA ASN A 271 -17.31 10.40 -1.16
C ASN A 271 -17.37 8.89 -1.50
N THR A 272 -17.73 8.05 -0.53
CA THR A 272 -17.85 6.59 -0.71
C THR A 272 -18.88 6.26 -1.80
N ALA A 273 -20.05 6.87 -1.78
CA ALA A 273 -21.09 6.65 -2.77
C ALA A 273 -20.63 7.03 -4.20
N ARG A 274 -19.96 8.18 -4.36
CA ARG A 274 -19.43 8.61 -5.67
C ARG A 274 -18.31 7.72 -6.16
N GLY A 275 -17.37 7.34 -5.30
CA GLY A 275 -16.28 6.42 -5.64
C GLY A 275 -16.81 5.05 -6.05
N LEU A 276 -17.82 4.53 -5.33
CA LEU A 276 -18.43 3.24 -5.63
C LEU A 276 -19.20 3.29 -6.96
N ALA A 277 -19.93 4.37 -7.22
CA ALA A 277 -20.61 4.58 -8.49
C ALA A 277 -19.61 4.62 -9.67
N ALA A 278 -18.47 5.30 -9.50
CA ALA A 278 -17.42 5.36 -10.52
C ALA A 278 -16.82 3.98 -10.81
N LEU A 279 -16.51 3.19 -9.77
CA LEU A 279 -16.08 1.79 -9.91
C LEU A 279 -17.11 0.94 -10.65
N CYS A 280 -18.37 0.98 -10.20
CA CYS A 280 -19.43 0.17 -10.79
C CYS A 280 -19.78 0.58 -12.23
N ALA A 281 -19.46 1.81 -12.64
CA ALA A 281 -19.61 2.27 -14.03
C ALA A 281 -18.49 1.75 -14.95
N HIS A 282 -17.39 1.20 -14.42
CA HIS A 282 -16.33 0.62 -15.23
C HIS A 282 -16.89 -0.52 -16.10
N PRO A 283 -16.61 -0.58 -17.43
CA PRO A 283 -17.26 -1.54 -18.33
C PRO A 283 -17.16 -3.00 -17.91
N GLU A 284 -16.02 -3.40 -17.34
CA GLU A 284 -15.80 -4.77 -16.86
C GLU A 284 -16.62 -5.07 -15.59
N LEU A 285 -16.70 -4.11 -14.66
CA LEU A 285 -17.45 -4.27 -13.42
C LEU A 285 -18.96 -4.18 -13.66
N ALA A 286 -19.41 -3.25 -14.50
CA ALA A 286 -20.82 -3.12 -14.89
C ALA A 286 -21.36 -4.43 -15.50
N ARG A 287 -20.54 -5.12 -16.31
CA ARG A 287 -20.91 -6.42 -16.90
C ARG A 287 -21.03 -7.53 -15.86
N ARG A 288 -20.20 -7.48 -14.81
CA ARG A 288 -20.14 -8.49 -13.74
C ARG A 288 -21.23 -8.32 -12.69
N LEU A 289 -21.43 -7.09 -12.24
CA LEU A 289 -22.25 -6.76 -11.08
C LEU A 289 -23.71 -6.45 -11.43
N GLY A 290 -24.02 -6.41 -12.74
CA GLY A 290 -25.28 -5.88 -13.27
C GLY A 290 -25.32 -4.36 -13.22
N ALA A 291 -26.03 -3.74 -14.16
CA ALA A 291 -26.31 -2.31 -14.07
C ALA A 291 -27.02 -2.02 -12.74
N PRO A 292 -26.72 -0.90 -12.05
CA PRO A 292 -27.51 -0.49 -10.91
C PRO A 292 -28.98 -0.42 -11.35
N GLU A 293 -29.88 -1.07 -10.62
CA GLU A 293 -31.32 -0.92 -10.85
C GLU A 293 -31.61 0.58 -10.86
N ARG A 294 -32.18 1.07 -11.97
CA ARG A 294 -32.65 2.45 -12.01
C ARG A 294 -33.78 2.54 -10.99
N PRO A 295 -33.77 3.53 -10.08
CA PRO A 295 -34.91 3.75 -9.20
C PRO A 295 -36.10 4.15 -10.09
N GLY A 296 -36.97 3.20 -10.39
CA GLY A 296 -38.10 3.39 -11.31
C GLY A 296 -38.68 2.13 -11.95
N ASP A 297 -37.92 1.04 -12.08
CA ASP A 297 -38.45 -0.22 -12.65
C ASP A 297 -39.02 -1.14 -11.57
N VAL A 298 -40.02 -0.63 -10.83
CA VAL A 298 -41.01 -1.52 -10.21
C VAL A 298 -42.17 -1.58 -11.19
N THR A 299 -42.14 -2.59 -12.06
CA THR A 299 -43.31 -2.94 -12.88
C THR A 299 -44.44 -3.39 -11.96
N ALA A 300 -45.60 -2.78 -12.17
CA ALA A 300 -46.89 -3.10 -11.57
C ALA A 300 -47.33 -4.56 -11.78
#